data_AF-A0A0B2V757-F1
#
_entry.id   AF-A0A0B2V757-F1
#
_cell.length_a   1.000
_cell.length_b   1.000
_cell.length_c   1.000
_cell.angle_alpha   90.00
_cell.angle_beta   90.00
_cell.angle_gamma   90.00
#
_symmetry.space_group_name_H-M   'P 1'
#
loop_
_entity.id
_entity.type
_entity.pdbx_description
1 polymer ?
#
loop_
_entity_poly.entity_id
_entity_poly.type
_entity_poly.pdbx_seq_one_letter_code
_entity_poly.pdbx_strand_id
1 'polypeptide(L)' 'MTNLSKMAFELDSSALANLVRTVDPLKKTLIVDCRSFFDYNVSHIRSAVNAFYSKMMRRRLYDNKHNDVGQMPQYNRTA' A
#
# COMPACT_ATOMS: atom_id res chain seq x y z
N MET A 1 11.22 28.92 7.86
CA MET A 1 11.13 27.51 7.39
C MET A 1 11.04 26.62 8.62
N THR A 2 9.91 25.95 8.84
CA THR A 2 9.73 25.04 9.97
C THR A 2 10.43 23.70 9.68
N ASN A 3 11.21 23.22 10.65
CA ASN A 3 12.02 22.01 10.52
C ASN A 3 11.10 20.78 10.61
N LEU A 4 10.72 20.20 9.47
CA LEU A 4 9.81 19.06 9.35
C LEU A 4 10.28 17.79 10.09
N SER A 5 11.58 17.71 10.42
CA SER A 5 12.17 16.58 11.15
C SER A 5 11.58 16.37 12.55
N LYS A 6 10.94 17.39 13.15
CA LYS A 6 10.38 17.31 14.52
C LYS A 6 9.09 16.50 14.65
N MET A 7 8.49 15.99 13.57
CA MET A 7 7.19 15.29 13.63
C MET A 7 7.21 13.83 13.16
N ALA A 8 8.37 13.29 12.78
CA ALA A 8 8.49 11.88 12.44
C ALA A 8 8.84 11.09 13.72
N PHE A 9 7.98 10.13 14.06
CA PHE A 9 8.24 9.17 15.12
C PHE A 9 8.42 7.80 14.49
N GLU A 10 9.47 7.10 14.89
CA GLU A 10 9.63 5.70 14.55
C GLU A 10 8.61 4.87 15.34
N LEU A 11 8.05 3.87 14.68
CA LEU A 11 7.06 2.97 15.25
C LEU A 11 7.52 1.54 14.96
N ASP A 12 7.61 0.72 16.01
CA ASP A 12 7.97 -0.69 15.84
C ASP A 12 6.78 -1.52 15.33
N SER A 13 7.08 -2.76 14.94
CA SER A 13 6.12 -3.71 14.38
C SER A 13 5.04 -4.14 15.38
N SER A 14 5.34 -4.19 16.67
CA SER A 14 4.39 -4.59 17.72
C SER A 14 3.38 -3.47 17.97
N ALA A 15 3.85 -2.23 18.07
CA ALA A 15 3.01 -1.05 18.21
C ALA A 15 2.11 -0.86 16.98
N LEU A 16 2.63 -1.07 15.78
CA LEU A 16 1.84 -1.04 14.55
C LEU A 16 0.79 -2.17 14.51
N ALA A 17 1.13 -3.38 14.92
CA ALA A 17 0.18 -4.49 14.99
C ALA A 17 -0.99 -4.20 15.95
N ASN A 18 -0.71 -3.59 17.10
CA ASN A 18 -1.73 -3.14 18.03
C ASN A 18 -2.65 -2.09 17.39
N LEU A 19 -2.07 -1.07 16.73
CA LEU A 19 -2.82 -0.01 16.06
C LEU A 19 -3.76 -0.55 14.96
N VAL A 20 -3.31 -1.54 14.18
CA VAL A 20 -4.11 -2.19 13.12
C VAL A 20 -5.22 -3.06 13.70
N ARG A 21 -5.06 -3.60 14.92
CA ARG A 21 -6.09 -4.42 15.58
C ARG A 21 -7.18 -3.59 16.22
N THR A 22 -6.84 -2.41 16.74
CA THR A 22 -7.74 -1.58 17.56
C THR A 22 -8.31 -0.40 16.77
N VAL A 23 -8.55 -0.54 15.46
CA VAL A 23 -9.03 0.57 14.63
C VAL A 23 -10.31 1.13 15.22
N ASP A 24 -10.16 2.27 15.89
CA ASP A 24 -11.25 3.06 16.43
C ASP A 24 -12.00 3.64 15.22
N PRO A 25 -13.31 3.34 15.06
CA PRO A 25 -14.11 3.87 13.95
C PRO A 25 -14.09 5.40 13.86
N LEU A 26 -13.78 6.08 14.98
CA LEU A 26 -13.73 7.54 15.09
C LEU A 26 -12.33 8.11 14.82
N LYS A 27 -11.27 7.29 14.82
CA LYS A 27 -9.91 7.69 14.47
C LYS A 27 -9.47 7.03 13.17
N LYS A 28 -9.56 7.79 12.08
CA LYS A 28 -9.09 7.37 10.76
C LYS A 28 -7.56 7.39 10.68
N THR A 29 -6.93 6.32 11.12
CA THR A 29 -5.52 6.05 10.82
C THR A 29 -5.39 5.59 9.37
N LEU A 30 -4.56 6.28 8.58
CA LEU A 30 -4.21 5.86 7.22
C LEU A 30 -2.81 5.25 7.23
N ILE A 31 -2.69 4.01 6.73
CA ILE A 31 -1.41 3.35 6.53
C ILE A 31 -1.05 3.48 5.05
N VAL A 32 0.10 4.06 4.76
CA VAL A 32 0.57 4.28 3.38
C VAL A 32 1.79 3.41 3.14
N ASP A 33 1.71 2.49 2.17
CA ASP A 33 2.82 1.67 1.73
C ASP A 33 3.55 2.39 0.57
N CYS A 34 4.82 2.71 0.80
CA CYS A 34 5.68 3.40 -0.15
C CYS A 34 6.62 2.45 -0.93
N ARG A 35 6.42 1.13 -0.85
CA ARG A 35 7.16 0.17 -1.69
C ARG A 35 6.63 0.18 -3.12
N SER A 36 7.33 -0.56 -3.99
CA SER A 36 6.90 -0.74 -5.36
C SER A 36 5.50 -1.37 -5.42
N PHE A 37 4.79 -1.12 -6.51
CA PHE A 37 3.50 -1.75 -6.75
C PHE A 37 3.61 -3.28 -6.71
N PHE A 38 4.70 -3.87 -7.24
CA PHE A 38 4.88 -5.31 -7.25
C PHE A 38 4.96 -5.87 -5.83
N ASP A 39 5.83 -5.32 -4.98
CA ASP A 39 6.02 -5.80 -3.60
C ASP A 39 4.75 -5.68 -2.77
N TYR A 40 3.99 -4.59 -2.97
CA TYR A 40 2.71 -4.37 -2.31
C TYR A 40 1.66 -5.43 -2.68
N ASN A 41 1.59 -5.83 -3.95
CA ASN A 41 0.61 -6.83 -4.40
C ASN A 41 1.01 -8.26 -4.05
N VAL A 42 2.32 -8.54 -3.89
CA VAL A 42 2.77 -9.81 -3.32
C VAL A 42 2.30 -9.93 -1.87
N SER A 43 2.50 -8.88 -1.07
CA SER A 43 1.97 -8.80 0.29
C SER A 43 2.02 -7.37 0.83
N HIS A 44 1.04 -7.00 1.67
CA HIS A 44 1.02 -5.71 2.35
C HIS A 44 0.32 -5.82 3.71
N ILE A 45 0.54 -4.82 4.55
CA ILE A 45 -0.18 -4.65 5.81
C ILE A 45 -1.66 -4.43 5.50
N ARG A 46 -2.54 -5.15 6.19
CA ARG A 46 -4.00 -5.01 6.04
C ARG A 46 -4.44 -3.55 6.15
N SER A 47 -5.32 -3.13 5.24
CA SER A 47 -5.86 -1.76 5.14
C SER A 47 -4.85 -0.68 4.74
N ALA A 48 -3.60 -1.04 4.41
CA ALA A 48 -2.67 -0.10 3.81
C ALA A 48 -3.12 0.31 2.41
N VAL A 49 -2.72 1.51 1.97
CA VAL A 49 -2.87 1.98 0.60
C VAL A 49 -1.49 2.22 0.01
N ASN A 50 -1.25 1.75 -1.21
CA ASN A 50 0.03 1.99 -1.86
C ASN A 50 0.09 3.42 -2.44
N ALA A 51 1.07 4.22 -2.02
CA ALA A 51 1.24 5.59 -2.50
C ALA A 51 1.52 5.67 -4.02
N PHE A 52 2.18 4.63 -4.55
CA PHE A 52 2.61 4.57 -5.94
C PHE A 52 1.63 3.83 -6.86
N TYR A 53 0.46 3.48 -6.33
CA TYR A 53 -0.60 2.88 -7.09
C TYR A 53 -1.39 3.96 -7.82
N SER A 54 -1.18 4.08 -9.13
CA SER A 54 -2.07 4.83 -10.02
C SER A 54 -2.58 3.93 -11.15
N LYS A 55 -3.80 4.18 -11.64
CA LYS A 55 -4.33 3.52 -12.84
C LYS A 55 -3.35 3.64 -14.02
N MET A 56 -2.66 4.77 -14.12
CA MET A 56 -1.61 5.02 -15.12
C MET A 56 -0.38 4.13 -14.90
N MET A 57 0.11 3.98 -13.67
CA MET A 57 1.23 3.09 -13.35
C MET A 57 0.90 1.63 -13.60
N ARG A 58 -0.30 1.20 -13.22
CA ARG A 58 -0.83 -0.12 -13.59
C ARG A 58 -0.80 -0.28 -15.11
N ARG A 59 -1.37 0.66 -15.85
CA ARG A 59 -1.40 0.62 -17.31
C ARG A 59 -0.01 0.51 -17.92
N ARG A 60 0.96 1.32 -17.48
CA ARG A 60 2.35 1.29 -18.01
C ARG A 60 3.11 0.01 -17.67
N LEU A 61 2.89 -0.56 -16.50
CA LEU A 61 3.56 -1.81 -16.09
C LEU A 61 2.99 -3.05 -16.80
N TYR A 62 1.69 -3.04 -17.13
CA TYR A 62 1.01 -4.20 -17.69
C TYR A 62 0.75 -4.09 -19.21
N ASP A 63 0.34 -2.93 -19.73
CA ASP A 63 0.03 -2.77 -21.18
C ASP A 63 1.29 -2.78 -22.06
N ASN A 64 2.47 -2.48 -21.50
CA ASN A 64 3.75 -2.59 -22.23
C ASN A 64 4.26 -4.03 -22.37
N LYS A 65 3.63 -5.02 -21.73
CA LYS A 65 3.85 -6.44 -22.05
C LYS A 65 2.86 -6.86 -23.14
N HIS A 66 3.10 -6.41 -24.37
CA HIS A 66 2.52 -7.07 -25.52
C HIS A 66 3.26 -8.40 -25.74
N ASN A 67 2.49 -9.49 -25.68
CA ASN A 67 2.82 -10.82 -26.18
C ASN A 67 3.76 -11.65 -25.29
N ASP A 68 3.28 -12.13 -24.15
CA ASP A 68 3.44 -13.56 -23.89
C ASP A 68 2.29 -14.12 -23.05
N VAL A 69 1.84 -15.29 -23.47
CA VAL A 69 0.53 -15.86 -23.19
C VAL A 69 0.47 -16.37 -21.75
N GLY A 70 -0.41 -15.79 -20.92
CA GLY A 70 -0.67 -16.27 -19.57
C GLY A 70 -1.86 -15.57 -18.96
N GLN A 71 -2.99 -16.27 -18.88
CA GLN A 71 -4.23 -15.80 -18.29
C GLN A 71 -4.00 -15.16 -16.92
N MET A 72 -4.56 -13.97 -16.73
CA MET A 72 -4.58 -13.27 -15.45
C MET A 72 -5.48 -14.02 -14.46
N PRO A 73 -5.06 -14.25 -13.20
CA PRO A 73 -5.99 -14.41 -12.11
C PRO A 73 -6.71 -13.07 -11.91
N GLN A 74 -8.03 -13.06 -11.97
CA GLN A 74 -8.81 -11.91 -11.51
C GLN A 74 -8.56 -11.74 -10.01
N TYR A 75 -7.60 -10.90 -9.64
CA TYR A 75 -7.46 -10.45 -8.25
C TYR A 75 -8.64 -9.53 -7.95
N ASN A 76 -9.73 -10.15 -7.49
CA ASN A 76 -10.89 -9.48 -6.95
C ASN A 76 -10.41 -8.46 -5.91
N ARG A 77 -10.90 -7.22 -6.06
CA ARG A 77 -10.87 -6.25 -4.96
C ARG A 77 -11.75 -6.80 -3.85
N THR A 78 -11.20 -7.55 -2.92
CA THR A 78 -11.79 -7.66 -1.59
C THR A 78 -11.39 -6.42 -0.81
N ALA A 79 -12.28 -5.43 -0.85
CA ALA A 79 -12.46 -4.48 0.24
C ALA A 79 -13.32 -5.16 1.31
#